data_AF-A0A2N2BQJ8-F1
#
_entry.id   AF-A0A2N2BQJ8-F1
#
_cell.length_a   1.000
_cell.length_b   1.000
_cell.length_c   1.000
_cell.angle_alpha   90.00
_cell.angle_beta   90.00
_cell.angle_gamma   90.00
#
_symmetry.space_group_name_H-M   'P 1'
#
loop_
_entity.id
_entity.type
_entity.pdbx_description
1 polymer ?
#
loop_
_entity_poly.entity_id
_entity_poly.type
_entity_poly.pdbx_seq_one_letter_code
_entity_poly.pdbx_strand_id
1 'polypeptide(L)'
;MDKSCETNVLILGKTGVGKTSLCNYIFGTEVMKTGAGRPVTGMGIFAETIPLSPQLILHLYDSWGLEADKSESWKALIQEVLDQHDVREIKDWFHTIIYCLSAKSARVEDFDLEMITALGKAGNPVLVVLTHCDVMNVETAIAAMRTEITTKTGVRNQDIVEVSNHAKTLLSGKTTQAFGKDKIIHRIKVNLLDSISGKMPQILAAIGQTKINNWFKDCQEVVQKQVSFLNPTSGKKEARRNEYFDIYAQELFDEIGRESDALFNEAYEYYAAFSSQFAGNALVEVTDQQRIPQITHFQIKKSDKIGTSIAGAVLLAIPVMGLLGKFAIQEKTRAYYREGLRHNKVLLEDHLQVCVTILSQELRKINSGLELEE
;
A
#
# COMPACT_ATOMS: atom_id res chain seq x y z
N MET A 1 6.13 -4.44 -26.81
CA MET A 1 4.95 -3.61 -26.51
C MET A 1 5.37 -2.69 -25.39
N ASP A 2 5.39 -1.38 -25.61
CA ASP A 2 5.65 -0.39 -24.55
C ASP A 2 4.63 -0.62 -23.44
N LYS A 3 5.09 -1.03 -22.26
CA LYS A 3 4.20 -1.23 -21.11
C LYS A 3 3.66 0.14 -20.69
N SER A 4 2.35 0.33 -20.75
CA SER A 4 1.67 1.45 -20.12
C SER A 4 1.71 1.29 -18.59
N CYS A 5 2.05 2.36 -17.89
CA CYS A 5 1.85 2.49 -16.45
C CYS A 5 0.39 2.92 -16.21
N GLU A 6 -0.30 2.24 -15.31
CA GLU A 6 -1.72 2.48 -14.99
C GLU A 6 -1.86 2.79 -13.51
N THR A 7 -2.48 3.93 -13.16
CA THR A 7 -2.72 4.34 -11.77
C THR A 7 -4.20 4.56 -11.50
N ASN A 8 -4.69 4.17 -10.32
CA ASN A 8 -6.09 4.33 -9.95
C ASN A 8 -6.27 5.37 -8.83
N VAL A 9 -7.22 6.27 -9.01
CA VAL A 9 -7.64 7.28 -8.03
C VAL A 9 -9.12 7.10 -7.72
N LEU A 10 -9.46 6.91 -6.45
CA LEU A 10 -10.84 6.86 -5.98
C LEU A 10 -11.22 8.21 -5.38
N ILE A 11 -12.36 8.79 -5.76
CA ILE A 11 -12.88 10.04 -5.18
C ILE A 11 -14.20 9.81 -4.44
N LEU A 12 -14.22 10.23 -3.17
CA LEU A 12 -15.29 9.99 -2.21
C LEU A 12 -15.77 11.30 -1.55
N GLY A 13 -16.96 11.26 -0.96
CA GLY A 13 -17.55 12.37 -0.21
C GLY A 13 -19.04 12.54 -0.47
N LYS A 14 -19.69 13.35 0.39
CA LYS A 14 -21.13 13.61 0.37
C LYS A 14 -21.63 14.21 -0.94
N THR A 15 -22.94 14.09 -1.19
CA THR A 15 -23.57 14.80 -2.30
C THR A 15 -23.38 16.33 -2.13
N GLY A 16 -23.03 17.02 -3.22
CA GLY A 16 -22.84 18.48 -3.22
C GLY A 16 -21.49 19.00 -2.70
N VAL A 17 -20.56 18.14 -2.25
CA VAL A 17 -19.22 18.59 -1.80
C VAL A 17 -18.28 19.01 -2.93
N GLY A 18 -18.66 18.80 -4.20
CA GLY A 18 -17.88 19.25 -5.35
C GLY A 18 -16.92 18.22 -5.96
N LYS A 19 -17.12 16.91 -5.73
CA LYS A 19 -16.30 15.81 -6.31
C LYS A 19 -16.13 15.93 -7.83
N THR A 20 -17.23 15.96 -8.58
CA THR A 20 -17.22 16.03 -10.05
C THR A 20 -16.55 17.31 -10.56
N SER A 21 -16.80 18.46 -9.91
CA SER A 21 -16.13 19.73 -10.25
C SER A 21 -14.63 19.67 -9.98
N LEU A 22 -14.20 19.00 -8.91
CA LEU A 22 -12.80 18.80 -8.58
C LEU A 22 -12.11 17.92 -9.63
N CYS A 23 -12.74 16.81 -10.04
CA CYS A 23 -12.23 15.95 -11.09
C CYS A 23 -11.97 16.71 -12.39
N ASN A 24 -12.96 17.50 -12.84
CA ASN A 24 -12.83 18.31 -14.04
C ASN A 24 -11.75 19.40 -13.91
N TYR A 25 -11.56 19.94 -12.71
CA TYR A 25 -10.53 20.92 -12.44
C TYR A 25 -9.11 20.33 -12.50
N ILE A 26 -8.90 19.16 -11.89
CA ILE A 26 -7.60 18.47 -11.85
C ILE A 26 -7.27 17.87 -13.22
N PHE A 27 -8.17 17.04 -13.75
CA PHE A 27 -7.87 16.14 -14.88
C PHE A 27 -8.36 16.66 -16.24
N GLY A 28 -9.13 17.75 -16.28
CA GLY A 28 -9.60 18.38 -17.52
C GLY A 28 -11.13 18.45 -17.60
N THR A 29 -11.63 19.50 -18.24
CA THR A 29 -13.04 19.93 -18.19
C THR A 29 -14.05 18.96 -18.80
N GLU A 30 -13.60 17.98 -19.60
CA GLU A 30 -14.46 17.01 -20.29
C GLU A 30 -14.38 15.58 -19.71
N VAL A 31 -13.56 15.35 -18.68
CA VAL A 31 -13.36 14.03 -18.06
C VAL A 31 -14.67 13.52 -17.48
N MET A 32 -15.32 14.34 -16.66
CA MET A 32 -16.66 14.06 -16.14
C MET A 32 -17.62 14.94 -16.93
N LYS A 33 -18.28 14.39 -17.96
CA LYS A 33 -19.32 15.10 -18.72
C LYS A 33 -20.36 15.64 -17.73
N THR A 34 -20.24 16.92 -17.38
CA THR A 34 -21.17 17.60 -16.49
C THR A 34 -22.49 17.76 -17.22
N GLY A 35 -23.43 16.86 -16.95
CA GLY A 35 -24.84 17.02 -17.30
C GLY A 35 -25.30 16.30 -18.57
N ALA A 36 -26.49 15.71 -18.47
CA ALA A 36 -27.33 15.17 -19.56
C ALA A 36 -26.79 13.91 -20.28
N GLY A 37 -26.69 12.78 -19.57
CA GLY A 37 -26.56 11.48 -20.25
C GLY A 37 -26.10 10.31 -19.38
N ARG A 38 -25.46 10.56 -18.25
CA ARG A 38 -25.27 9.54 -17.19
C ARG A 38 -26.42 9.64 -16.21
N PRO A 39 -26.92 8.52 -15.65
CA PRO A 39 -27.91 8.59 -14.58
C PRO A 39 -27.32 9.45 -13.46
N VAL A 40 -27.95 10.58 -13.18
CA VAL A 40 -27.60 11.48 -12.07
C VAL A 40 -27.98 10.83 -10.71
N THR A 41 -28.36 9.55 -10.73
CA THR A 41 -29.14 8.87 -9.67
C THR A 41 -28.85 7.37 -9.58
N GLY A 42 -27.68 6.90 -10.04
CA GLY A 42 -27.28 5.50 -9.86
C GLY A 42 -26.39 5.37 -8.62
N MET A 43 -26.80 4.56 -7.63
CA MET A 43 -25.89 4.12 -6.58
C MET A 43 -24.77 3.28 -7.22
N GLY A 44 -23.50 3.70 -7.10
CA GLY A 44 -22.39 2.99 -7.72
C GLY A 44 -21.06 3.77 -7.71
N ILE A 45 -20.02 3.13 -8.25
CA ILE A 45 -18.72 3.73 -8.55
C ILE A 45 -18.57 3.81 -10.08
N PHE A 46 -18.21 4.99 -10.58
CA PHE A 46 -18.10 5.26 -12.02
C PHE A 46 -16.64 5.47 -12.40
N ALA A 47 -16.12 4.66 -13.32
CA ALA A 47 -14.72 4.72 -13.75
C ALA A 47 -14.55 5.48 -15.08
N GLU A 48 -13.64 6.45 -15.10
CA GLU A 48 -13.12 7.11 -16.31
C GLU A 48 -11.66 6.73 -16.54
N THR A 49 -11.27 6.58 -17.80
CA THR A 49 -9.87 6.33 -18.17
C THR A 49 -9.31 7.56 -18.87
N ILE A 50 -8.21 8.09 -18.34
CA ILE A 50 -7.61 9.36 -18.72
C ILE A 50 -6.16 9.10 -19.14
N PRO A 51 -5.83 9.18 -20.44
CA PRO A 51 -4.44 9.11 -20.89
C PRO A 51 -3.72 10.39 -20.48
N LEU A 52 -2.81 10.30 -19.51
CA LEU A 52 -1.97 11.43 -19.06
C LEU A 52 -0.72 11.58 -19.95
N SER A 53 -0.25 10.48 -20.52
CA SER A 53 0.82 10.43 -21.54
C SER A 53 0.62 9.18 -22.43
N PRO A 54 1.42 9.00 -23.51
CA PRO A 54 1.34 7.77 -24.31
C PRO A 54 1.62 6.48 -23.53
N GLN A 55 2.31 6.56 -22.37
CA GLN A 55 2.62 5.40 -21.52
C GLN A 55 2.14 5.56 -20.07
N LEU A 56 1.30 6.56 -19.75
CA LEU A 56 0.69 6.73 -18.43
C LEU A 56 -0.81 6.93 -18.56
N ILE A 57 -1.56 6.01 -17.97
CA ILE A 57 -3.02 6.00 -17.93
C ILE A 57 -3.47 6.17 -16.48
N LEU A 58 -4.40 7.08 -16.24
CA LEU A 58 -5.06 7.25 -14.96
C LEU A 58 -6.50 6.77 -15.05
N HIS A 59 -6.88 5.88 -14.15
CA HIS A 59 -8.26 5.46 -13.95
C HIS A 59 -8.85 6.22 -12.76
N LEU A 60 -9.88 7.01 -13.00
CA LEU A 60 -10.57 7.82 -12.01
C LEU A 60 -11.90 7.18 -11.65
N TYR A 61 -12.09 6.83 -10.39
CA TYR A 61 -13.29 6.19 -9.87
C TYR A 61 -14.08 7.20 -9.03
N ASP A 62 -15.17 7.74 -9.58
CA ASP A 62 -16.08 8.67 -8.87
C ASP A 62 -17.19 7.90 -8.18
N SER A 63 -17.31 8.07 -6.85
CA SER A 63 -18.42 7.47 -6.13
C SER A 63 -19.70 8.29 -6.29
N TRP A 64 -20.84 7.59 -6.26
CA TRP A 64 -22.08 8.23 -5.85
C TRP A 64 -21.88 8.98 -4.52
N GLY A 65 -22.53 10.13 -4.37
CA GLY A 65 -22.40 10.94 -3.17
C GLY A 65 -23.18 10.36 -2.01
N LEU A 66 -22.59 10.40 -0.81
CA LEU A 66 -23.31 10.01 0.39
C LEU A 66 -24.52 10.94 0.63
N GLU A 67 -25.69 10.33 0.78
CA GLU A 67 -26.96 10.93 1.18
C GLU A 67 -27.37 10.45 2.58
N ALA A 68 -28.18 11.24 3.29
CA ALA A 68 -28.41 11.08 4.74
C ALA A 68 -28.97 9.70 5.16
N ASP A 69 -29.79 9.07 4.31
CA ASP A 69 -30.45 7.78 4.57
C ASP A 69 -29.75 6.59 3.90
N LYS A 70 -28.53 6.78 3.38
CA LYS A 70 -27.84 5.82 2.51
C LYS A 70 -26.46 5.39 2.99
N SER A 71 -26.11 5.74 4.22
CA SER A 71 -24.78 5.54 4.79
C SER A 71 -24.32 4.08 4.81
N GLU A 72 -25.20 3.13 5.13
CA GLU A 72 -24.86 1.70 5.15
C GLU A 72 -24.56 1.16 3.75
N SER A 73 -25.44 1.42 2.78
CA SER A 73 -25.23 0.99 1.39
C SER A 73 -24.00 1.66 0.77
N TRP A 74 -23.75 2.93 1.10
CA TRP A 74 -22.57 3.65 0.65
C TRP A 74 -21.27 3.06 1.23
N LYS A 75 -21.26 2.75 2.54
CA LYS A 75 -20.15 2.05 3.22
C LYS A 75 -19.89 0.68 2.58
N ALA A 76 -20.93 -0.13 2.35
CA ALA A 76 -20.80 -1.45 1.76
C ALA A 76 -20.24 -1.39 0.33
N LEU A 77 -20.74 -0.47 -0.50
CA LEU A 77 -20.25 -0.26 -1.86
C LEU A 77 -18.75 0.09 -1.90
N ILE A 78 -18.32 1.00 -1.00
CA ILE A 78 -16.91 1.39 -0.95
C ILE A 78 -16.05 0.23 -0.46
N GLN A 79 -16.49 -0.49 0.57
CA GLN A 79 -15.74 -1.64 1.05
C GLN A 79 -15.58 -2.71 -0.04
N GLU A 80 -16.64 -3.01 -0.79
CA GLU A 80 -16.59 -3.95 -1.90
C GLU A 80 -15.56 -3.54 -2.95
N VAL A 81 -15.54 -2.27 -3.34
CA VAL A 81 -14.57 -1.77 -4.33
C VAL A 81 -13.15 -1.73 -3.76
N LEU A 82 -12.96 -1.40 -2.48
CA LEU A 82 -11.64 -1.49 -1.86
C LEU A 82 -11.12 -2.94 -1.84
N ASP A 83 -11.96 -3.91 -1.51
CA ASP A 83 -11.60 -5.33 -1.48
C ASP A 83 -11.24 -5.85 -2.88
N GLN A 84 -11.95 -5.41 -3.92
CA GLN A 84 -11.63 -5.76 -5.32
C GLN A 84 -10.27 -5.22 -5.78
N HIS A 85 -9.81 -4.12 -5.18
CA HIS A 85 -8.54 -3.46 -5.50
C HIS A 85 -7.43 -3.76 -4.46
N ASP A 86 -7.70 -4.61 -3.46
CA ASP A 86 -6.72 -5.11 -2.48
C ASP A 86 -6.11 -6.43 -2.95
N VAL A 87 -5.40 -6.36 -4.07
CA VAL A 87 -4.82 -7.51 -4.79
C VAL A 87 -3.28 -7.47 -4.80
N ARG A 88 -2.63 -8.44 -5.42
CA ARG A 88 -1.15 -8.51 -5.48
C ARG A 88 -0.56 -7.51 -6.48
N GLU A 89 -1.28 -7.23 -7.55
CA GLU A 89 -0.85 -6.48 -8.71
C GLU A 89 -0.90 -4.96 -8.45
N ILE A 90 0.25 -4.29 -8.47
CA ILE A 90 0.38 -2.84 -8.17
C ILE A 90 -0.61 -2.00 -8.98
N LYS A 91 -0.67 -2.26 -10.30
CA LYS A 91 -1.49 -1.50 -11.26
C LYS A 91 -2.97 -1.50 -10.93
N ASP A 92 -3.45 -2.46 -10.15
CA ASP A 92 -4.85 -2.63 -9.80
C ASP A 92 -5.16 -1.99 -8.43
N TRP A 93 -4.20 -1.36 -7.74
CA TRP A 93 -4.47 -0.70 -6.46
C TRP A 93 -5.06 0.69 -6.63
N PHE A 94 -5.86 1.12 -5.64
CA PHE A 94 -6.04 2.55 -5.39
C PHE A 94 -4.77 3.15 -4.80
N HIS A 95 -4.05 3.89 -5.63
CA HIS A 95 -2.82 4.59 -5.26
C HIS A 95 -3.11 5.89 -4.52
N THR A 96 -4.31 6.44 -4.69
CA THR A 96 -4.79 7.59 -3.94
C THR A 96 -6.30 7.49 -3.75
N ILE A 97 -6.74 7.67 -2.51
CA ILE A 97 -8.16 7.86 -2.17
C ILE A 97 -8.35 9.32 -1.80
N ILE A 98 -9.08 10.07 -2.62
CA ILE A 98 -9.43 11.47 -2.37
C ILE A 98 -10.75 11.53 -1.60
N TYR A 99 -10.72 12.03 -0.37
CA TYR A 99 -11.93 12.28 0.41
C TYR A 99 -12.28 13.77 0.43
N CYS A 100 -13.36 14.15 -0.24
CA CYS A 100 -13.77 15.54 -0.38
C CYS A 100 -14.65 15.98 0.79
N LEU A 101 -14.25 17.07 1.45
CA LEU A 101 -15.05 17.78 2.44
C LEU A 101 -15.25 19.23 1.99
N SER A 102 -16.44 19.78 2.18
CA SER A 102 -16.71 21.16 1.80
C SER A 102 -16.41 22.11 2.96
N ALA A 103 -15.53 23.11 2.77
CA ALA A 103 -15.24 24.15 3.78
C ALA A 103 -16.51 24.91 4.24
N LYS A 104 -17.56 24.94 3.41
CA LYS A 104 -18.87 25.52 3.77
C LYS A 104 -19.58 24.80 4.93
N SER A 105 -19.29 23.53 5.21
CA SER A 105 -19.91 22.82 6.34
C SER A 105 -19.41 23.33 7.70
N ALA A 106 -18.28 24.06 7.71
CA ALA A 106 -17.58 24.59 8.87
C ALA A 106 -17.08 23.55 9.89
N ARG A 107 -17.47 22.28 9.77
CA ARG A 107 -17.14 21.17 10.67
C ARG A 107 -17.00 19.87 9.89
N VAL A 108 -16.25 18.94 10.45
CA VAL A 108 -16.17 17.56 9.98
C VAL A 108 -17.14 16.73 10.83
N GLU A 109 -17.98 15.91 10.21
CA GLU A 109 -18.88 15.04 10.96
C GLU A 109 -18.17 13.76 11.41
N ASP A 110 -18.63 13.16 12.51
CA ASP A 110 -18.03 11.92 13.04
C ASP A 110 -18.03 10.79 12.00
N PHE A 111 -19.08 10.71 11.18
CA PHE A 111 -19.14 9.77 10.05
C PHE A 111 -17.94 9.96 9.09
N ASP A 112 -17.60 11.20 8.75
CA ASP A 112 -16.51 11.50 7.82
C ASP A 112 -15.16 11.08 8.45
N LEU A 113 -14.97 11.32 9.74
CA LEU A 113 -13.77 10.93 10.47
C LEU A 113 -13.61 9.40 10.57
N GLU A 114 -14.71 8.70 10.85
CA GLU A 114 -14.75 7.22 10.83
C GLU A 114 -14.38 6.68 9.45
N MET A 115 -14.95 7.24 8.39
CA MET A 115 -14.67 6.83 7.02
C MET A 115 -13.22 7.09 6.65
N ILE A 116 -12.71 8.30 6.86
CA ILE A 116 -11.31 8.64 6.58
C ILE A 116 -10.36 7.69 7.31
N THR A 117 -10.66 7.37 8.57
CA THR A 117 -9.85 6.43 9.37
C THR A 117 -9.92 5.00 8.82
N ALA A 118 -11.09 4.54 8.39
CA ALA A 118 -11.25 3.22 7.79
C ALA A 118 -10.53 3.12 6.44
N LEU A 119 -10.63 4.15 5.61
CA LEU A 119 -9.98 4.22 4.30
C LEU A 119 -8.45 4.15 4.39
N GLY A 120 -7.85 4.76 5.42
CA GLY A 120 -6.40 4.74 5.63
C GLY A 120 -5.83 3.40 6.10
N LYS A 121 -6.67 2.38 6.36
CA LYS A 121 -6.21 1.03 6.70
C LYS A 121 -5.60 0.32 5.49
N ALA A 122 -4.88 -0.78 5.73
CA ALA A 122 -4.22 -1.59 4.69
C ALA A 122 -3.22 -0.83 3.80
N GLY A 123 -2.70 0.32 4.26
CA GLY A 123 -1.69 1.10 3.52
C GLY A 123 -2.25 1.91 2.34
N ASN A 124 -3.56 2.17 2.30
CA ASN A 124 -4.16 3.07 1.32
C ASN A 124 -3.88 4.55 1.68
N PRO A 125 -3.26 5.34 0.79
CA PRO A 125 -3.06 6.77 1.03
C PRO A 125 -4.37 7.55 0.87
N VAL A 126 -4.75 8.28 1.91
CA VAL A 126 -5.94 9.15 1.91
C VAL A 126 -5.53 10.61 1.79
N LEU A 127 -5.93 11.25 0.71
CA LEU A 127 -5.81 12.68 0.48
C LEU A 127 -7.14 13.35 0.82
N VAL A 128 -7.18 14.14 1.89
CA VAL A 128 -8.38 14.92 2.21
C VAL A 128 -8.33 16.24 1.45
N VAL A 129 -9.37 16.51 0.65
CA VAL A 129 -9.48 17.75 -0.12
C VAL A 129 -10.60 18.60 0.46
N LEU A 130 -10.23 19.77 0.98
CA LEU A 130 -11.17 20.80 1.42
C LEU A 130 -11.59 21.63 0.20
N THR A 131 -12.82 21.45 -0.25
CA THR A 131 -13.39 22.16 -1.40
C THR A 131 -14.11 23.43 -0.96
N HIS A 132 -14.39 24.32 -1.91
CA HIS A 132 -15.09 25.59 -1.67
C HIS A 132 -14.36 26.56 -0.72
N CYS A 133 -13.03 26.55 -0.74
CA CYS A 133 -12.20 27.43 0.09
C CYS A 133 -12.18 28.90 -0.37
N ASP A 134 -12.91 29.25 -1.44
CA ASP A 134 -13.11 30.64 -1.93
C ASP A 134 -14.24 31.39 -1.22
N VAL A 135 -14.97 30.75 -0.31
CA VAL A 135 -16.10 31.37 0.39
C VAL A 135 -15.59 32.29 1.52
N MET A 136 -16.28 33.40 1.79
CA MET A 136 -15.87 34.32 2.86
C MET A 136 -15.91 33.67 4.25
N ASN A 137 -14.97 34.05 5.12
CA ASN A 137 -14.90 33.66 6.54
C ASN A 137 -14.73 32.14 6.77
N VAL A 138 -14.10 31.43 5.84
CA VAL A 138 -13.85 29.98 5.97
C VAL A 138 -12.51 29.65 6.59
N GLU A 139 -11.62 30.61 6.79
CA GLU A 139 -10.25 30.39 7.28
C GLU A 139 -10.24 29.71 8.66
N THR A 140 -11.07 30.19 9.59
CA THR A 140 -11.24 29.59 10.92
C THR A 140 -11.86 28.20 10.84
N ALA A 141 -12.81 27.98 9.93
CA ALA A 141 -13.43 26.69 9.70
C ALA A 141 -12.42 25.67 9.15
N ILE A 142 -11.64 26.06 8.14
CA ILE A 142 -10.58 25.24 7.56
C ILE A 142 -9.55 24.84 8.62
N ALA A 143 -9.10 25.79 9.45
CA ALA A 143 -8.17 25.51 10.53
C ALA A 143 -8.74 24.52 11.57
N ALA A 144 -10.02 24.67 11.92
CA ALA A 144 -10.70 23.75 12.83
C ALA A 144 -10.87 22.35 12.22
N MET A 145 -11.32 22.25 10.97
CA MET A 145 -11.46 20.99 10.24
C MET A 145 -10.12 20.27 10.12
N ARG A 146 -9.06 20.99 9.73
CA ARG A 146 -7.70 20.47 9.65
C ARG A 146 -7.24 19.88 10.98
N THR A 147 -7.40 20.64 12.06
CA THR A 147 -7.05 20.18 13.42
C THR A 147 -7.83 18.93 13.80
N GLU A 148 -9.13 18.89 13.50
CA GLU A 148 -9.99 17.76 13.81
C GLU A 148 -9.58 16.49 13.04
N ILE A 149 -9.31 16.62 11.74
CA ILE A 149 -8.84 15.52 10.89
C ILE A 149 -7.49 14.99 11.40
N THR A 150 -6.50 15.86 11.63
CA THR A 150 -5.16 15.41 12.06
C THR A 150 -5.16 14.82 13.46
N THR A 151 -6.08 15.23 14.34
CA THR A 151 -6.13 14.75 15.73
C THR A 151 -6.92 13.45 15.87
N LYS A 152 -8.00 13.29 15.09
CA LYS A 152 -8.92 12.16 15.23
C LYS A 152 -8.71 11.05 14.19
N THR A 153 -7.87 11.27 13.18
CA THR A 153 -7.55 10.29 12.13
C THR A 153 -6.04 10.09 12.00
N GLY A 154 -5.61 9.21 11.09
CA GLY A 154 -4.20 9.02 10.73
C GLY A 154 -3.67 9.95 9.63
N VAL A 155 -4.48 10.89 9.13
CA VAL A 155 -4.11 11.76 8.00
C VAL A 155 -3.13 12.84 8.46
N ARG A 156 -2.01 12.96 7.74
CA ARG A 156 -0.98 13.99 7.99
C ARG A 156 -1.45 15.35 7.46
N ASN A 157 -0.91 16.43 8.02
CA ASN A 157 -1.26 17.79 7.60
C ASN A 157 -0.99 18.07 6.12
N GLN A 158 0.11 17.52 5.57
CA GLN A 158 0.48 17.61 4.15
C GLN A 158 -0.51 16.89 3.22
N ASP A 159 -1.28 15.94 3.75
CA ASP A 159 -2.30 15.18 3.02
C ASP A 159 -3.70 15.80 3.17
N ILE A 160 -3.76 17.07 3.61
CA ILE A 160 -4.97 17.89 3.65
C ILE A 160 -4.76 19.13 2.76
N VAL A 161 -5.39 19.13 1.59
CA VAL A 161 -5.21 20.17 0.57
C VAL A 161 -6.49 21.01 0.41
N GLU A 162 -6.33 22.33 0.42
CA GLU A 162 -7.39 23.29 0.18
C GLU A 162 -7.50 23.61 -1.32
N VAL A 163 -8.72 23.68 -1.83
CA VAL A 163 -8.98 23.92 -3.25
C VAL A 163 -10.16 24.85 -3.48
N SER A 164 -10.00 25.70 -4.51
CA SER A 164 -11.13 26.35 -5.17
C SER A 164 -11.06 26.09 -6.66
N ASN A 165 -12.13 25.48 -7.19
CA ASN A 165 -12.18 24.98 -8.58
C ASN A 165 -12.53 26.07 -9.60
N HIS A 166 -13.01 27.23 -9.16
CA HIS A 166 -13.49 28.29 -10.05
C HIS A 166 -13.04 29.67 -9.58
N ALA A 167 -12.58 30.47 -10.53
CA ALA A 167 -12.55 31.91 -10.34
C ALA A 167 -14.00 32.44 -10.29
N LYS A 168 -14.33 33.25 -9.28
CA LYS A 168 -15.65 33.88 -9.16
C LYS A 168 -15.51 35.37 -8.94
N THR A 169 -16.35 36.15 -9.58
CA THR A 169 -16.53 37.57 -9.24
C THR A 169 -17.54 37.67 -8.10
N LEU A 170 -17.09 38.16 -6.95
CA LEU A 170 -17.93 38.41 -5.77
C LEU A 170 -18.84 39.62 -6.00
N LEU A 171 -19.90 39.75 -5.19
CA LEU A 171 -20.79 40.93 -5.18
C LEU A 171 -20.04 42.25 -4.93
N SER A 172 -18.84 42.19 -4.34
CA SER A 172 -17.94 43.32 -4.14
C SER A 172 -17.12 43.71 -5.37
N GLY A 173 -17.27 43.01 -6.50
CA GLY A 173 -16.45 43.18 -7.71
C GLY A 173 -15.06 42.52 -7.64
N LYS A 174 -14.68 41.94 -6.49
CA LYS A 174 -13.42 41.22 -6.33
C LYS A 174 -13.49 39.84 -6.99
N THR A 175 -12.51 39.50 -7.84
CA THR A 175 -12.41 38.18 -8.48
C THR A 175 -11.53 37.26 -7.63
N THR A 176 -12.04 36.10 -7.25
CA THR A 176 -11.25 35.00 -6.68
C THR A 176 -10.56 34.23 -7.80
N GLN A 177 -9.39 33.65 -7.54
CA GLN A 177 -8.69 32.77 -8.48
C GLN A 177 -8.81 31.33 -8.03
N ALA A 178 -8.80 30.39 -8.98
CA ALA A 178 -8.70 28.98 -8.68
C ALA A 178 -7.30 28.66 -8.14
N PHE A 179 -7.20 27.75 -7.16
CA PHE A 179 -5.94 27.34 -6.56
C PHE A 179 -6.00 25.88 -6.10
N GLY A 180 -4.87 25.32 -5.66
CA GLY A 180 -4.80 23.98 -5.07
C GLY A 180 -4.58 22.83 -6.04
N LYS A 181 -4.75 23.04 -7.36
CA LYS A 181 -4.56 22.00 -8.39
C LYS A 181 -3.19 21.35 -8.32
N ASP A 182 -2.13 22.15 -8.34
CA ASP A 182 -0.75 21.65 -8.38
C ASP A 182 -0.39 20.88 -7.12
N LYS A 183 -0.89 21.32 -5.95
CA LYS A 183 -0.73 20.62 -4.68
C LYS A 183 -1.41 19.26 -4.68
N ILE A 184 -2.64 19.16 -5.21
CA ILE A 184 -3.35 17.88 -5.31
C ILE A 184 -2.60 16.94 -6.26
N ILE A 185 -2.16 17.44 -7.42
CA ILE A 185 -1.39 16.64 -8.38
C ILE A 185 -0.09 16.14 -7.76
N HIS A 186 0.65 17.02 -7.07
CA HIS A 186 1.85 16.63 -6.34
C HIS A 186 1.55 15.54 -5.31
N ARG A 187 0.49 15.69 -4.49
CA ARG A 187 0.10 14.65 -3.53
C ARG A 187 -0.33 13.34 -4.18
N ILE A 188 -1.00 13.35 -5.33
CA ILE A 188 -1.31 12.10 -6.07
C ILE A 188 -0.02 11.36 -6.45
N LYS A 189 1.04 12.09 -6.88
CA LYS A 189 2.33 11.47 -7.22
C LYS A 189 2.99 10.85 -6.01
N VAL A 190 3.06 11.59 -4.89
CA VAL A 190 3.70 11.07 -3.68
C VAL A 190 2.87 9.93 -3.07
N ASN A 191 1.54 10.01 -3.13
CA ASN A 191 0.67 8.95 -2.65
C ASN A 191 0.85 7.65 -3.44
N LEU A 192 1.14 7.70 -4.74
CA LEU A 192 1.52 6.50 -5.49
C LEU A 192 2.71 5.79 -4.84
N LEU A 193 3.73 6.53 -4.42
CA LEU A 193 4.88 5.96 -3.70
C LEU A 193 4.57 5.52 -2.28
N ASP A 194 3.75 6.29 -1.56
CA ASP A 194 3.26 5.92 -0.23
C ASP A 194 2.49 4.58 -0.29
N SER A 195 1.65 4.38 -1.31
CA SER A 195 0.91 3.14 -1.51
C SER A 195 1.83 1.95 -1.75
N ILE A 196 2.87 2.12 -2.58
CA ILE A 196 3.85 1.06 -2.88
C ILE A 196 4.66 0.71 -1.63
N SER A 197 5.23 1.72 -0.97
CA SER A 197 6.04 1.52 0.23
C SER A 197 5.22 1.01 1.44
N GLY A 198 3.91 1.26 1.45
CA GLY A 198 2.96 0.76 2.44
C GLY A 198 2.50 -0.67 2.18
N LYS A 199 2.09 -1.01 0.95
CA LYS A 199 1.45 -2.29 0.61
C LYS A 199 2.43 -3.42 0.32
N MET A 200 3.56 -3.14 -0.35
CA MET A 200 4.55 -4.18 -0.71
C MET A 200 5.07 -4.99 0.48
N PRO A 201 5.43 -4.38 1.63
CA PRO A 201 5.84 -5.15 2.79
C PRO A 201 4.72 -6.01 3.38
N GLN A 202 3.46 -5.56 3.31
CA GLN A 202 2.30 -6.32 3.78
C GLN A 202 2.06 -7.55 2.90
N ILE A 203 2.23 -7.40 1.59
CA ILE A 203 2.17 -8.51 0.62
C ILE A 203 3.26 -9.54 0.92
N LEU A 204 4.51 -9.10 1.14
CA LEU A 204 5.58 -10.02 1.53
C LEU A 204 5.23 -10.78 2.81
N ALA A 205 4.72 -10.08 3.83
CA ALA A 205 4.31 -10.69 5.08
C ALA A 205 3.22 -11.76 4.86
N ALA A 206 2.22 -11.49 4.03
CA ALA A 206 1.14 -12.43 3.72
C ALA A 206 1.65 -13.67 2.95
N ILE A 207 2.49 -13.46 1.93
CA ILE A 207 3.10 -14.53 1.14
C ILE A 207 3.98 -15.42 2.03
N GLY A 208 4.89 -14.79 2.77
CA GLY A 208 5.82 -15.48 3.66
C GLY A 208 5.11 -16.29 4.74
N GLN A 209 4.12 -15.68 5.41
CA GLN A 209 3.35 -16.37 6.44
C GLN A 209 2.61 -17.59 5.89
N THR A 210 2.04 -17.49 4.68
CA THR A 210 1.40 -18.61 4.00
C THR A 210 2.38 -19.75 3.74
N LYS A 211 3.57 -19.44 3.20
CA LYS A 211 4.60 -20.46 2.94
C LYS A 211 5.12 -21.10 4.22
N ILE A 212 5.36 -20.32 5.29
CA ILE A 212 5.77 -20.84 6.61
C ILE A 212 4.71 -21.76 7.20
N ASN A 213 3.42 -21.38 7.11
CA ASN A 213 2.33 -22.21 7.60
C ASN A 213 2.23 -23.54 6.83
N ASN A 214 2.44 -23.50 5.50
CA ASN A 214 2.48 -24.72 4.68
C ASN A 214 3.67 -25.61 5.05
N TRP A 215 4.89 -25.06 5.17
CA TRP A 215 6.07 -25.79 5.62
C TRP A 215 5.84 -26.47 6.98
N PHE A 216 5.26 -25.73 7.94
CA PHE A 216 4.98 -26.25 9.28
C PHE A 216 3.97 -27.41 9.22
N LYS A 217 2.91 -27.28 8.43
CA LYS A 217 1.91 -28.33 8.21
C LYS A 217 2.53 -29.57 7.56
N ASP A 218 3.30 -29.39 6.50
CA ASP A 218 3.92 -30.49 5.75
C ASP A 218 4.91 -31.27 6.63
N CYS A 219 5.72 -30.57 7.43
CA CYS A 219 6.62 -31.20 8.39
C CYS A 219 5.86 -31.98 9.47
N GLN A 220 4.73 -31.45 9.98
CA GLN A 220 3.87 -32.17 10.92
C GLN A 220 3.30 -33.45 10.31
N GLU A 221 2.86 -33.40 9.04
CA GLU A 221 2.38 -34.58 8.34
C GLU A 221 3.48 -35.65 8.18
N VAL A 222 4.71 -35.23 7.87
CA VAL A 222 5.87 -36.14 7.81
C VAL A 222 6.12 -36.80 9.17
N VAL A 223 6.12 -36.04 10.26
CA VAL A 223 6.24 -36.59 11.62
C VAL A 223 5.12 -37.59 11.90
N GLN A 224 3.87 -37.24 11.58
CA GLN A 224 2.72 -38.10 11.83
C GLN A 224 2.79 -39.42 11.05
N LYS A 225 3.18 -39.38 9.78
CA LYS A 225 3.29 -40.55 8.89
C LYS A 225 4.46 -41.44 9.27
N GLN A 226 5.61 -40.86 9.61
CA GLN A 226 6.87 -41.60 9.78
C GLN A 226 7.19 -42.00 11.22
N VAL A 227 6.57 -41.35 12.22
CA VAL A 227 6.75 -41.69 13.64
C VAL A 227 5.51 -42.44 14.10
N SER A 228 5.54 -43.77 14.10
CA SER A 228 4.44 -44.67 14.50
C SER A 228 4.83 -45.58 15.66
N PHE A 229 3.87 -45.95 16.50
CA PHE A 229 4.03 -46.92 17.60
C PHE A 229 4.60 -48.26 17.09
N LEU A 230 4.21 -48.69 15.89
CA LEU A 230 4.57 -49.98 15.29
C LEU A 230 5.90 -49.96 14.53
N ASN A 231 6.61 -48.83 14.44
CA ASN A 231 7.88 -48.71 13.72
C ASN A 231 8.88 -47.82 14.49
N PRO A 232 9.67 -48.37 15.43
CA PRO A 232 10.65 -47.61 16.20
C PRO A 232 11.64 -46.92 15.25
N THR A 233 11.75 -45.59 15.36
CA THR A 233 12.69 -44.81 14.55
C THR A 233 14.12 -45.15 14.96
N SER A 234 14.84 -45.88 14.11
CA SER A 234 16.30 -46.01 14.23
C SER A 234 16.93 -44.62 14.11
N GLY A 235 18.07 -44.36 14.77
CA GLY A 235 18.79 -43.08 14.65
C GLY A 235 19.10 -42.67 13.21
N LYS A 236 19.27 -43.62 12.28
CA LYS A 236 19.43 -43.32 10.83
C LYS A 236 18.15 -42.74 10.19
N LYS A 237 16.97 -43.24 10.56
CA LYS A 237 15.68 -42.70 10.09
C LYS A 237 15.39 -41.33 10.69
N GLU A 238 15.83 -41.12 11.93
CA GLU A 238 15.74 -39.83 12.60
C GLU A 238 16.62 -38.78 11.92
N ALA A 239 17.90 -39.10 11.69
CA ALA A 239 18.86 -38.22 11.02
C ALA A 239 18.36 -37.79 9.62
N ARG A 240 17.88 -38.74 8.81
CA ARG A 240 17.33 -38.45 7.46
C ARG A 240 16.13 -37.51 7.48
N ARG A 241 15.26 -37.63 8.49
CA ARG A 241 14.09 -36.77 8.62
C ARG A 241 14.48 -35.36 9.05
N ASN A 242 15.43 -35.25 9.99
CA ASN A 242 15.96 -33.96 10.42
C ASN A 242 16.65 -33.26 9.25
N GLU A 243 17.48 -33.98 8.48
CA GLU A 243 18.12 -33.47 7.26
C GLU A 243 17.08 -32.96 6.24
N TYR A 244 15.99 -33.69 6.04
CA TYR A 244 14.88 -33.22 5.18
C TYR A 244 14.24 -31.92 5.69
N PHE A 245 13.98 -31.81 7.00
CA PHE A 245 13.41 -30.59 7.58
C PHE A 245 14.36 -29.40 7.46
N ASP A 246 15.66 -29.62 7.65
CA ASP A 246 16.69 -28.59 7.55
C ASP A 246 16.81 -28.08 6.11
N ILE A 247 16.84 -28.99 5.12
CA ILE A 247 16.85 -28.62 3.70
C ILE A 247 15.58 -27.82 3.35
N TYR A 248 14.41 -28.31 3.77
CA TYR A 248 13.16 -27.64 3.42
C TYR A 248 13.05 -26.24 4.08
N ALA A 249 13.50 -26.10 5.33
CA ALA A 249 13.55 -24.80 6.00
C ALA A 249 14.53 -23.84 5.29
N GLN A 250 15.69 -24.33 4.85
CA GLN A 250 16.66 -23.54 4.10
C GLN A 250 16.11 -23.09 2.74
N GLU A 251 15.45 -23.98 2.01
CA GLU A 251 14.81 -23.65 0.73
C GLU A 251 13.74 -22.56 0.90
N LEU A 252 12.92 -22.66 1.95
CA LEU A 252 11.92 -21.65 2.29
C LEU A 252 12.55 -20.32 2.69
N PHE A 253 13.65 -20.35 3.46
CA PHE A 253 14.40 -19.17 3.84
C PHE A 253 14.87 -18.39 2.61
N ASP A 254 15.47 -19.11 1.64
CA ASP A 254 15.95 -18.52 0.38
C ASP A 254 14.78 -18.06 -0.51
N GLU A 255 13.65 -18.77 -0.48
CA GLU A 255 12.44 -18.40 -1.20
C GLU A 255 11.85 -17.08 -0.70
N ILE A 256 11.74 -16.88 0.61
CA ILE A 256 11.30 -15.59 1.20
C ILE A 256 12.22 -14.45 0.75
N GLY A 257 13.53 -14.69 0.70
CA GLY A 257 14.50 -13.73 0.17
C GLY A 257 14.24 -13.37 -1.29
N ARG A 258 14.05 -14.38 -2.16
CA ARG A 258 13.71 -14.17 -3.58
C ARG A 258 12.41 -13.41 -3.80
N GLU A 259 11.37 -13.70 -2.99
CA GLU A 259 10.09 -12.99 -3.06
C GLU A 259 10.24 -11.51 -2.67
N SER A 260 11.02 -11.23 -1.62
CA SER A 260 11.35 -9.86 -1.21
C SER A 260 12.06 -9.08 -2.33
N ASP A 261 13.03 -9.70 -3.00
CA ASP A 261 13.74 -9.08 -4.11
C ASP A 261 12.84 -8.88 -5.34
N ALA A 262 11.97 -9.84 -5.64
CA ALA A 262 11.00 -9.74 -6.73
C ALA A 262 10.01 -8.57 -6.50
N LEU A 263 9.46 -8.45 -5.29
CA LEU A 263 8.58 -7.33 -4.91
C LEU A 263 9.29 -5.98 -5.01
N PHE A 264 10.55 -5.91 -4.57
CA PHE A 264 11.34 -4.69 -4.69
C PHE A 264 11.58 -4.31 -6.16
N ASN A 265 11.93 -5.27 -7.01
CA ASN A 265 12.17 -5.03 -8.43
C ASN A 265 10.89 -4.61 -9.15
N GLU A 266 9.76 -5.23 -8.85
CA GLU A 266 8.46 -4.85 -9.41
C GLU A 266 8.08 -3.41 -9.01
N ALA A 267 8.20 -3.07 -7.72
CA ALA A 267 7.98 -1.72 -7.21
C ALA A 267 8.91 -0.70 -7.90
N TYR A 268 10.17 -1.07 -8.10
CA TYR A 268 11.15 -0.23 -8.77
C TYR A 268 10.82 -0.02 -10.25
N GLU A 269 10.50 -1.09 -10.98
CA GLU A 269 10.11 -1.01 -12.40
C GLU A 269 8.85 -0.14 -12.58
N TYR A 270 7.86 -0.33 -11.71
CA TYR A 270 6.64 0.46 -11.71
C TYR A 270 6.92 1.94 -11.46
N TYR A 271 7.75 2.25 -10.45
CA TYR A 271 8.18 3.63 -10.18
C TYR A 271 9.01 4.23 -11.32
N ALA A 272 9.92 3.47 -11.91
CA ALA A 272 10.75 3.93 -13.04
C ALA A 272 9.88 4.27 -14.25
N ALA A 273 8.89 3.41 -14.55
CA ALA A 273 7.89 3.70 -15.58
C ALA A 273 7.12 4.98 -15.24
N PHE A 274 6.57 5.10 -14.04
CA PHE A 274 5.80 6.28 -13.61
C PHE A 274 6.61 7.59 -13.67
N SER A 275 7.81 7.60 -13.09
CA SER A 275 8.68 8.79 -13.03
C SER A 275 9.17 9.24 -14.41
N SER A 276 9.52 8.30 -15.30
CA SER A 276 9.96 8.61 -16.67
C SER A 276 8.91 9.38 -17.49
N GLN A 277 7.63 9.16 -17.20
CA GLN A 277 6.50 9.81 -17.89
C GLN A 277 6.22 11.21 -17.36
N PHE A 278 6.64 11.51 -16.13
CA PHE A 278 6.43 12.82 -15.51
C PHE A 278 7.46 13.87 -15.91
N ALA A 279 8.67 13.46 -16.34
CA ALA A 279 9.72 14.38 -16.78
C ALA A 279 9.42 15.09 -18.12
N GLY A 280 8.41 14.65 -18.87
CA GLY A 280 8.10 15.14 -20.22
C GLY A 280 6.78 15.89 -20.40
N ASN A 281 5.90 15.93 -19.39
CA ASN A 281 4.58 16.53 -19.49
C ASN A 281 4.38 17.65 -18.46
N ALA A 282 3.58 18.66 -18.84
CA ALA A 282 3.38 19.94 -18.14
C ALA A 282 2.68 19.85 -16.76
N LEU A 283 3.26 19.11 -15.82
CA LEU A 283 2.85 19.02 -14.42
C LEU A 283 4.07 19.02 -13.45
N VAL A 284 5.10 19.82 -13.78
CA VAL A 284 6.37 20.09 -13.07
C VAL A 284 7.58 19.27 -13.57
N GLU A 285 8.63 19.99 -13.97
CA GLU A 285 9.94 19.48 -14.39
C GLU A 285 10.70 18.87 -13.21
N VAL A 286 11.03 17.58 -13.30
CA VAL A 286 12.08 16.97 -12.46
C VAL A 286 13.40 17.17 -13.18
N THR A 287 14.32 17.91 -12.58
CA THR A 287 15.61 18.25 -13.22
C THR A 287 16.50 17.02 -13.40
N ASP A 288 17.19 16.99 -14.55
CA ASP A 288 18.00 15.86 -15.05
C ASP A 288 19.15 15.40 -14.14
N GLN A 289 19.44 16.08 -13.03
CA GLN A 289 20.42 15.64 -12.04
C GLN A 289 19.95 14.45 -11.18
N GLN A 290 18.68 14.03 -11.28
CA GLN A 290 18.14 12.84 -10.61
C GLN A 290 18.16 11.57 -11.48
N ARG A 291 18.65 11.66 -12.73
CA ARG A 291 18.79 10.52 -13.64
C ARG A 291 19.97 9.61 -13.25
N ILE A 292 19.76 8.72 -12.27
CA ILE A 292 20.55 7.48 -12.02
C ILE A 292 22.10 7.68 -11.94
N PRO A 293 22.67 8.00 -10.76
CA PRO A 293 23.96 7.36 -10.38
C PRO A 293 24.23 7.23 -8.85
N GLN A 294 23.28 6.72 -8.04
CA GLN A 294 23.58 6.17 -6.69
C GLN A 294 23.00 4.76 -6.45
N ILE A 295 22.01 4.35 -7.24
CA ILE A 295 21.20 3.14 -7.04
C ILE A 295 21.91 1.86 -7.53
N THR A 296 22.71 1.93 -8.59
CA THR A 296 23.56 0.80 -9.04
C THR A 296 24.67 0.46 -8.05
N HIS A 297 25.24 1.47 -7.38
CA HIS A 297 26.18 1.27 -6.26
C HIS A 297 25.48 0.68 -5.02
N PHE A 298 24.16 0.86 -4.92
CA PHE A 298 23.32 0.35 -3.84
C PHE A 298 22.85 -1.10 -4.07
N GLN A 299 22.48 -1.50 -5.29
CA GLN A 299 22.15 -2.89 -5.65
C GLN A 299 23.31 -3.85 -5.33
N ILE A 300 24.55 -3.45 -5.63
CA ILE A 300 25.76 -4.24 -5.32
C ILE A 300 25.99 -4.31 -3.81
N LYS A 301 25.88 -3.18 -3.09
CA LYS A 301 26.00 -3.15 -1.61
C LYS A 301 24.89 -3.87 -0.87
N LYS A 302 23.66 -3.94 -1.41
CA LYS A 302 22.48 -4.59 -0.81
C LYS A 302 22.55 -6.11 -0.94
N SER A 303 22.94 -6.63 -2.12
CA SER A 303 23.29 -8.05 -2.31
C SER A 303 24.32 -8.51 -1.24
N ASP A 304 25.38 -7.72 -1.04
CA ASP A 304 26.43 -8.06 -0.08
C ASP A 304 26.02 -7.86 1.38
N LYS A 305 25.27 -6.80 1.74
CA LYS A 305 24.81 -6.55 3.12
C LYS A 305 23.69 -7.48 3.56
N ILE A 306 22.73 -7.77 2.68
CA ILE A 306 21.68 -8.76 2.96
C ILE A 306 22.33 -10.13 3.08
N GLY A 307 23.18 -10.52 2.12
CA GLY A 307 23.96 -11.76 2.20
C GLY A 307 24.79 -11.88 3.48
N THR A 308 25.45 -10.81 3.94
CA THR A 308 26.30 -10.85 5.16
C THR A 308 25.56 -10.68 6.48
N SER A 309 24.48 -9.88 6.55
CA SER A 309 23.63 -9.77 7.76
C SER A 309 22.75 -11.00 7.95
N ILE A 310 22.26 -11.59 6.85
CA ILE A 310 21.61 -12.90 6.84
C ILE A 310 22.61 -13.98 7.21
N ALA A 311 23.77 -14.07 6.55
CA ALA A 311 24.77 -15.08 6.90
C ALA A 311 25.24 -14.94 8.36
N GLY A 312 25.40 -13.71 8.88
CA GLY A 312 25.81 -13.45 10.26
C GLY A 312 24.75 -13.83 11.31
N ALA A 313 23.45 -13.66 11.00
CA ALA A 313 22.35 -14.09 11.86
C ALA A 313 22.05 -15.61 11.72
N VAL A 314 22.15 -16.15 10.50
CA VAL A 314 21.96 -17.56 10.15
C VAL A 314 23.06 -18.45 10.73
N LEU A 315 24.32 -17.99 10.78
CA LEU A 315 25.42 -18.76 11.39
C LEU A 315 25.29 -18.92 12.92
N LEU A 316 24.55 -18.01 13.59
CA LEU A 316 24.44 -17.96 15.05
C LEU A 316 23.07 -18.44 15.57
N ALA A 317 22.05 -18.51 14.72
CA ALA A 317 20.67 -18.84 15.11
C ALA A 317 20.12 -20.15 14.54
N ILE A 318 20.87 -20.88 13.70
CA ILE A 318 20.62 -22.31 13.53
C ILE A 318 21.46 -23.03 14.59
N PRO A 319 20.93 -23.31 15.81
CA PRO A 319 21.49 -24.41 16.55
C PRO A 319 21.32 -25.61 15.63
N VAL A 320 22.46 -26.05 15.10
CA VAL A 320 22.67 -27.39 14.57
C VAL A 320 21.73 -28.32 15.33
N MET A 321 20.76 -28.93 14.65
CA MET A 321 19.81 -29.94 15.17
C MET A 321 20.51 -31.15 15.84
N GLY A 322 21.83 -31.08 16.03
CA GLY A 322 22.71 -31.97 16.78
C GLY A 322 22.58 -31.90 18.31
N LEU A 323 21.55 -31.25 18.86
CA LEU A 323 21.17 -31.44 20.27
C LEU A 323 19.80 -32.10 20.43
N LEU A 324 19.36 -32.87 19.44
CA LEU A 324 18.27 -33.83 19.62
C LEU A 324 18.76 -35.21 20.09
N GLY A 325 19.62 -35.19 21.12
CA GLY A 325 20.30 -36.36 21.66
C GLY A 325 19.70 -36.85 22.98
N LYS A 326 18.92 -37.94 22.86
CA LYS A 326 18.66 -39.01 23.83
C LYS A 326 17.51 -38.86 24.84
N PHE A 327 16.64 -39.87 24.75
CA PHE A 327 15.57 -40.32 25.65
C PHE A 327 14.18 -39.72 25.44
N ALA A 328 13.38 -40.37 24.59
CA ALA A 328 11.93 -40.26 24.65
C ALA A 328 11.25 -41.57 24.23
N ILE A 329 10.40 -42.09 25.12
CA ILE A 329 9.36 -43.08 24.84
C ILE A 329 8.41 -42.47 23.79
N GLN A 330 7.97 -43.25 22.80
CA GLN A 330 7.42 -42.80 21.52
C GLN A 330 6.35 -41.67 21.55
N GLU A 331 5.50 -41.57 22.59
CA GLU A 331 4.57 -40.43 22.76
C GLU A 331 5.28 -39.10 23.08
N LYS A 332 6.37 -39.13 23.85
CA LYS A 332 7.23 -37.97 24.12
C LYS A 332 8.02 -37.55 22.88
N THR A 333 8.35 -38.47 21.97
CA THR A 333 9.10 -38.18 20.72
C THR A 333 8.29 -37.33 19.74
N ARG A 334 6.98 -37.58 19.61
CA ARG A 334 6.12 -36.73 18.77
C ARG A 334 5.93 -35.32 19.35
N ALA A 335 5.71 -35.23 20.67
CA ALA A 335 5.62 -33.95 21.37
C ALA A 335 6.90 -33.13 21.21
N TYR A 336 8.04 -33.80 21.25
CA TYR A 336 9.35 -33.23 21.03
C TYR A 336 9.56 -32.67 19.62
N TYR A 337 9.23 -33.46 18.57
CA TYR A 337 9.26 -32.96 17.20
C TYR A 337 8.32 -31.77 16.99
N ARG A 338 7.15 -31.80 17.61
CA ARG A 338 6.18 -30.70 17.55
C ARG A 338 6.76 -29.42 18.13
N GLU A 339 7.50 -29.51 19.23
CA GLU A 339 8.14 -28.35 19.86
C GLU A 339 9.32 -27.82 19.04
N GLY A 340 10.17 -28.70 18.50
CA GLY A 340 11.24 -28.30 17.59
C GLY A 340 10.72 -27.62 16.32
N LEU A 341 9.66 -28.16 15.71
CA LEU A 341 9.03 -27.53 14.55
C LEU A 341 8.42 -26.15 14.88
N ARG A 342 7.89 -25.95 16.09
CA ARG A 342 7.40 -24.63 16.52
C ARG A 342 8.54 -23.63 16.66
N HIS A 343 9.66 -24.05 17.24
CA HIS A 343 10.84 -23.20 17.36
C HIS A 343 11.35 -22.77 15.97
N ASN A 344 11.48 -23.72 15.05
CA ASN A 344 11.89 -23.43 13.67
C ASN A 344 10.87 -22.53 12.95
N LYS A 345 9.56 -22.70 13.21
CA LYS A 345 8.52 -21.81 12.68
C LYS A 345 8.76 -20.36 13.13
N VAL A 346 9.05 -20.15 14.41
CA VAL A 346 9.34 -18.81 14.96
C VAL A 346 10.58 -18.20 14.30
N LEU A 347 11.65 -18.97 14.10
CA LEU A 347 12.85 -18.48 13.40
C LEU A 347 12.56 -18.05 11.95
N LEU A 348 11.70 -18.79 11.24
CA LEU A 348 11.25 -18.41 9.90
C LEU A 348 10.37 -17.15 9.92
N GLU A 349 9.50 -17.01 10.93
CA GLU A 349 8.67 -15.82 11.14
C GLU A 349 9.54 -14.58 11.46
N ASP A 350 10.60 -14.74 12.27
CA ASP A 350 11.57 -13.68 12.55
C ASP A 350 12.35 -13.27 11.29
N HIS A 351 12.80 -14.24 10.48
CA HIS A 351 13.43 -13.98 9.19
C HIS A 351 12.52 -13.20 8.25
N LEU A 352 11.26 -13.64 8.12
CA LEU A 352 10.26 -12.93 7.33
C LEU A 352 10.12 -11.48 7.81
N GLN A 353 10.05 -11.25 9.12
CA GLN A 353 9.94 -9.91 9.67
C GLN A 353 11.17 -9.04 9.36
N VAL A 354 12.37 -9.61 9.36
CA VAL A 354 13.60 -8.93 8.91
C VAL A 354 13.49 -8.55 7.43
N CYS A 355 13.10 -9.47 6.56
CA CYS A 355 12.91 -9.20 5.12
C CYS A 355 11.86 -8.10 4.88
N VAL A 356 10.71 -8.16 5.56
CA VAL A 356 9.65 -7.14 5.51
C VAL A 356 10.18 -5.77 5.94
N THR A 357 10.96 -5.72 7.01
CA THR A 357 11.56 -4.48 7.52
C THR A 357 12.56 -3.89 6.52
N ILE A 358 13.44 -4.71 5.96
CA ILE A 358 14.40 -4.29 4.94
C ILE A 358 13.66 -3.77 3.71
N LEU A 359 12.67 -4.51 3.19
CA LEU A 359 11.88 -4.08 2.04
C LEU A 359 11.22 -2.72 2.28
N SER A 360 10.58 -2.53 3.43
CA SER A 360 9.96 -1.26 3.81
C SER A 360 10.97 -0.11 3.87
N GLN A 361 12.14 -0.32 4.50
CA GLN A 361 13.19 0.68 4.58
C GLN A 361 13.73 1.07 3.20
N GLU A 362 13.93 0.11 2.31
CA GLU A 362 14.44 0.39 0.97
C GLU A 362 13.42 1.11 0.09
N LEU A 363 12.15 0.73 0.15
CA LEU A 363 11.10 1.43 -0.59
C LEU A 363 10.91 2.87 -0.09
N ARG A 364 11.03 3.13 1.22
CA ARG A 364 10.95 4.48 1.78
C ARG A 364 12.08 5.40 1.30
N LYS A 365 13.28 4.87 1.04
CA LYS A 365 14.38 5.68 0.50
C LYS A 365 14.06 6.21 -0.89
N ILE A 366 13.34 5.44 -1.72
CA ILE A 366 12.88 5.90 -3.04
C ILE A 366 11.96 7.13 -2.88
N ASN A 367 11.14 7.14 -1.83
CA ASN A 367 10.16 8.19 -1.58
C ASN A 367 10.76 9.52 -1.07
N SER A 368 11.84 9.44 -0.29
CA SER A 368 12.49 10.62 0.32
C SER A 368 13.02 11.68 -0.66
N GLY A 369 13.19 11.33 -1.94
CA GLY A 369 13.61 12.29 -2.97
C GLY A 369 12.52 13.28 -3.39
N LEU A 370 11.23 12.93 -3.21
CA LEU A 370 10.07 13.72 -3.67
C LEU A 370 9.37 14.49 -2.54
N GLU A 371 9.52 14.07 -1.28
CA GLU A 371 8.94 14.78 -0.12
C GLU A 371 9.68 16.10 0.22
N LEU A 372 10.85 16.35 -0.36
CA LEU A 372 11.69 17.54 -0.10
C LEU A 372 11.36 18.76 -0.98
N GLU A 373 10.36 18.66 -1.87
CA GLU A 373 9.96 19.73 -2.80
C GLU A 373 8.86 20.68 -2.28
N GLU A 374 8.51 20.62 -0.98
CA GLU A 374 7.52 21.55 -0.36
C GLU A 374 8.00 23.01 -0.19
#